data_AF-A0A1Y2RCN9-F1
#
_entry.id   AF-A0A1Y2RCN9-F1
#
_cell.length_a   1.000
_cell.length_b   1.000
_cell.length_c   1.000
_cell.angle_alpha   90.00
_cell.angle_beta   90.00
_cell.angle_gamma   90.00
#
_symmetry.space_group_name_H-M   'P 1'
#
loop_
_entity.id
_entity.type
_entity.pdbx_description
1 polymer ?
#
loop_
_entity_poly.entity_id
_entity_poly.type
_entity_poly.pdbx_seq_one_letter_code
_entity_poly.pdbx_strand_id
1 'polypeptide(L)'
;MKKTLLLLLLAGCIKLHAQPEYVDRLGFKLESIADIDIGWMKTYKQTAAPKGKTLGNRIYSAKQIGYTQQFIEWMQQSYLPKGCLGDAGYFQNAMPKSSGTMGSYWNAVSPHLAALPHLYGAYSKVYMFLKKDAFGKFVPQNNFAQYWYIEANQIQYISAPVSFISSPDQYYFVMPHYQSDAGSDFVAHKADYDFLGFSTHKNIQPYTSFYIPPKVINDNPHYIVIMTKTGKLPFENVTIGEFFERAEVQLPFWQKVGNYSAEYLATARQNMARLKEKYKNQLTKIATLQAPYGQIGFIDFVNAIPGNTDFFDSNNGSAKFPIQKVNKTAMELSKTDQPQWIVVRWTMGMYNSAFNVHMMESILNNFNFDYLYNYFFGSNKIAEPYKPLRSPSYKEQIVTEDASNKAKAAANDKNIFYFEDFSANPINKPVSNWNSSLSNGKKAEVKQIAGDPNKWLELQGRDASPKNLKYPLPQNFELSFDLVASKDIPWGAKAFELYLGTKTNYDQMISPAIKLRIRAGYGGRSGEISIHGNFGKGYFENINPYYEATGFSNEKELNKVNIVLKRKGESLELYIGKNKITEIVKAIPNTTSFNFLKFIHMGSNSDQEKYFLSNFKITNQ
;
A
#
# COMPACT_ATOMS: atom_id res chain seq x y z
N MET A 1 -26.54 -49.67 -4.29
CA MET A 1 -26.57 -48.99 -2.97
C MET A 1 -25.20 -48.65 -2.34
N LYS A 2 -24.04 -48.85 -3.00
CA LYS A 2 -22.72 -48.54 -2.40
C LYS A 2 -21.93 -47.40 -3.05
N LYS A 3 -22.47 -46.71 -4.07
CA LYS A 3 -21.79 -45.57 -4.74
C LYS A 3 -22.40 -44.19 -4.41
N THR A 4 -23.57 -44.14 -3.78
CA THR A 4 -24.25 -42.88 -3.43
C THR A 4 -23.89 -42.35 -2.04
N LEU A 5 -23.32 -43.18 -1.16
CA LEU A 5 -22.94 -42.77 0.20
C LEU A 5 -21.58 -42.04 0.28
N LEU A 6 -20.72 -42.20 -0.74
CA LEU A 6 -19.38 -41.60 -0.74
C LEU A 6 -19.38 -40.12 -1.17
N LEU A 7 -20.35 -39.70 -2.00
CA LEU A 7 -20.48 -38.27 -2.36
C LEU A 7 -21.09 -37.42 -1.22
N LEU A 8 -21.90 -38.00 -0.34
CA LEU A 8 -22.45 -37.30 0.83
C LEU A 8 -21.45 -37.14 1.99
N LEU A 9 -20.41 -37.99 2.05
CA LEU A 9 -19.32 -37.87 3.03
C LEU A 9 -18.19 -36.92 2.59
N LEU A 10 -18.05 -36.65 1.28
CA LEU A 10 -17.09 -35.66 0.77
C LEU A 10 -17.63 -34.22 0.75
N ALA A 11 -18.95 -34.02 0.82
CA ALA A 11 -19.56 -32.69 0.95
C ALA A 11 -19.54 -32.14 2.40
N GLY A 12 -19.22 -32.98 3.40
CA GLY A 12 -19.29 -32.62 4.82
C GLY A 12 -18.04 -32.00 5.45
N CYS A 13 -16.90 -31.96 4.75
CA CYS A 13 -15.61 -31.57 5.36
C CYS A 13 -14.85 -30.46 4.64
N ILE A 14 -15.46 -29.75 3.68
CA ILE A 14 -14.94 -28.46 3.23
C ILE A 14 -15.55 -27.37 4.11
N LYS A 15 -15.19 -27.37 5.40
CA LYS A 15 -15.10 -26.09 6.10
C LYS A 15 -13.96 -25.36 5.42
N LEU A 16 -14.30 -24.50 4.45
CA LEU A 16 -13.47 -23.37 4.08
C LEU A 16 -12.95 -22.83 5.40
N HIS A 17 -11.66 -23.03 5.66
CA HIS A 17 -10.99 -22.42 6.79
C HIS A 17 -10.98 -20.92 6.49
N ALA A 18 -12.10 -20.25 6.76
CA ALA A 18 -12.09 -18.84 7.09
C ALA A 18 -10.96 -18.70 8.09
N GLN A 19 -9.93 -17.93 7.74
CA GLN A 19 -8.82 -17.71 8.66
C GLN A 19 -9.43 -17.38 10.02
N PRO A 20 -9.04 -18.08 11.10
CA PRO A 20 -9.60 -17.80 12.42
C PRO A 20 -9.52 -16.30 12.63
N GLU A 21 -10.65 -15.68 13.00
CA GLU A 21 -10.69 -14.25 13.22
C GLU A 21 -9.49 -13.90 14.13
N TYR A 22 -8.69 -12.91 13.71
CA TYR A 22 -7.45 -12.52 14.40
C TYR A 22 -7.65 -12.28 15.92
N VAL A 23 -8.89 -12.08 16.36
CA VAL A 23 -9.32 -11.99 17.75
C VAL A 23 -8.79 -13.13 18.61
N ASP A 24 -8.84 -14.39 18.15
CA ASP A 24 -8.42 -15.54 18.96
C ASP A 24 -6.90 -15.56 19.21
N ARG A 25 -6.11 -14.88 18.36
CA ARG A 25 -4.64 -14.82 18.47
C ARG A 25 -4.12 -13.52 19.08
N LEU A 26 -4.80 -12.39 18.85
CA LEU A 26 -4.37 -11.06 19.30
C LEU A 26 -5.08 -10.60 20.59
N GLY A 27 -6.24 -11.18 20.90
CA GLY A 27 -7.12 -10.72 21.99
C GLY A 27 -7.92 -9.45 21.66
N PHE A 28 -7.79 -8.90 20.45
CA PHE A 28 -8.56 -7.76 19.95
C PHE A 28 -8.56 -7.72 18.40
N LYS A 29 -9.46 -6.92 17.82
CA LYS A 29 -9.51 -6.64 16.36
C LYS A 29 -8.56 -5.50 15.99
N LEU A 30 -7.80 -5.58 14.90
CA LEU A 30 -6.88 -4.51 14.49
C LEU A 30 -7.60 -3.16 14.34
N GLU A 31 -8.84 -3.19 13.87
CA GLU A 31 -9.72 -2.04 13.72
C GLU A 31 -10.00 -1.35 15.06
N SER A 32 -10.04 -2.11 16.17
CA SER A 32 -10.32 -1.56 17.51
C SER A 32 -9.18 -0.72 18.08
N ILE A 33 -7.96 -0.87 17.55
CA ILE A 33 -6.80 -0.09 17.96
C ILE A 33 -6.36 0.93 16.91
N ALA A 34 -6.97 0.93 15.72
CA ALA A 34 -6.53 1.69 14.54
C ALA A 34 -6.31 3.19 14.80
N ASP A 35 -7.12 3.78 15.69
CA ASP A 35 -7.08 5.21 16.01
C ASP A 35 -6.37 5.53 17.35
N ILE A 36 -5.82 4.52 18.03
CA ILE A 36 -5.12 4.71 19.31
C ILE A 36 -3.67 5.15 19.05
N ASP A 37 -3.26 6.27 19.63
CA ASP A 37 -1.86 6.70 19.66
C ASP A 37 -1.07 5.82 20.65
N ILE A 38 -0.58 4.67 20.16
CA ILE A 38 0.20 3.71 20.98
C ILE A 38 1.62 4.22 21.22
N GLY A 39 2.22 4.87 20.21
CA GLY A 39 3.54 5.50 20.33
C GLY A 39 4.72 4.55 20.20
N TRP A 40 5.85 4.96 20.80
CA TRP A 40 7.15 4.30 20.66
C TRP A 40 7.48 3.42 21.87
N MET A 41 8.09 2.26 21.64
CA MET A 41 8.66 1.41 22.69
C MET A 41 9.71 2.15 23.51
N LYS A 42 10.49 3.01 22.84
CA LYS A 42 11.50 3.86 23.43
C LYS A 42 11.61 5.15 22.62
N THR A 43 11.50 6.29 23.30
CA THR A 43 11.87 7.59 22.72
C THR A 43 13.34 7.85 22.98
N TYR A 44 14.09 8.16 21.92
CA TYR A 44 15.51 8.46 22.01
C TYR A 44 15.71 9.96 22.17
N LYS A 45 16.53 10.32 23.17
CA LYS A 45 17.16 11.63 23.31
C LYS A 45 18.62 11.36 23.64
N GLN A 46 19.51 11.60 22.69
CA GLN A 46 20.93 11.34 22.92
C GLN A 46 21.49 12.40 23.86
N THR A 47 21.94 11.98 25.04
CA THR A 47 22.63 12.83 26.01
C THR A 47 24.13 12.55 26.05
N ALA A 48 24.56 11.36 25.62
CA ALA A 48 25.96 10.98 25.55
C ALA A 48 26.55 11.29 24.17
N ALA A 49 27.80 11.74 24.13
CA ALA A 49 28.53 11.91 22.88
C ALA A 49 28.66 10.57 22.15
N PRO A 50 28.41 10.54 20.82
CA PRO A 50 28.53 9.31 20.04
C PRO A 50 29.99 8.83 20.03
N LYS A 51 30.17 7.51 20.07
CA LYS A 51 31.49 6.87 19.96
C LYS A 51 31.62 6.21 18.60
N GLY A 52 32.82 6.32 18.01
CA GLY A 52 33.15 5.61 16.78
C GLY A 52 33.04 4.09 16.96
N LYS A 53 32.92 3.36 15.85
CA LYS A 53 32.71 1.92 15.84
C LYS A 53 33.46 1.26 14.69
N THR A 54 34.16 0.18 14.97
CA THR A 54 34.74 -0.68 13.93
C THR A 54 33.83 -1.88 13.70
N LEU A 55 33.59 -2.22 12.45
CA LEU A 55 32.79 -3.36 12.02
C LEU A 55 33.52 -4.06 10.87
N GLY A 56 34.24 -5.14 11.18
CA GLY A 56 35.14 -5.78 10.22
C GLY A 56 36.26 -4.86 9.79
N ASN A 57 36.41 -4.67 8.48
CA ASN A 57 37.37 -3.75 7.87
C ASN A 57 36.85 -2.29 7.76
N ARG A 58 35.64 -2.01 8.24
CA ARG A 58 35.03 -0.68 8.17
C ARG A 58 35.18 0.04 9.49
N ILE A 59 35.68 1.27 9.44
CA ILE A 59 35.78 2.16 10.59
C ILE A 59 34.75 3.26 10.42
N TYR A 60 33.84 3.38 11.38
CA TYR A 60 32.86 4.45 11.44
C TYR A 60 33.25 5.47 12.49
N SER A 61 33.29 6.74 12.10
CA SER A 61 33.62 7.82 13.02
C SER A 61 32.52 8.05 14.05
N ALA A 62 32.85 8.74 15.14
CA ALA A 62 31.85 9.21 16.11
C ALA A 62 30.77 10.07 15.43
N LYS A 63 31.14 10.85 14.41
CA LYS A 63 30.22 11.74 13.70
C LYS A 63 29.23 10.98 12.82
N GLN A 64 29.67 9.94 12.10
CA GLN A 64 28.76 9.05 11.36
C GLN A 64 27.77 8.35 12.29
N ILE A 65 28.22 7.87 13.45
CA ILE A 65 27.32 7.30 14.46
C ILE A 65 26.36 8.36 15.00
N GLY A 66 26.84 9.58 15.26
CA GLY A 66 26.00 10.72 15.66
C GLY A 66 24.87 11.00 14.67
N TYR A 67 25.15 10.97 13.36
CA TYR A 67 24.11 11.12 12.34
C TYR A 67 23.04 10.04 12.41
N THR A 68 23.43 8.77 12.61
CA THR A 68 22.42 7.71 12.74
C THR A 68 21.51 7.90 13.94
N GLN A 69 22.04 8.46 15.04
CA GLN A 69 21.23 8.75 16.20
C GLN A 69 20.29 9.95 15.97
N GLN A 70 20.78 10.99 15.29
CA GLN A 70 19.95 12.14 14.88
C GLN A 70 18.81 11.71 13.95
N PHE A 71 19.06 10.77 13.03
CA PHE A 71 18.02 10.24 12.16
C PHE A 71 16.88 9.59 12.94
N ILE A 72 17.17 8.86 14.04
CA ILE A 72 16.14 8.31 14.93
C ILE A 72 15.32 9.45 15.53
N GLU A 73 15.97 10.49 16.05
CA GLU A 73 15.27 11.62 16.67
C GLU A 73 14.37 12.35 15.65
N TRP A 74 14.83 12.54 14.41
CA TRP A 74 14.04 13.15 13.35
C TRP A 74 12.83 12.27 13.00
N MET A 75 13.02 10.95 12.90
CA MET A 75 11.91 10.02 12.69
C MET A 75 10.84 10.12 13.79
N GLN A 76 11.27 10.12 15.06
CA GLN A 76 10.35 10.18 16.21
C GLN A 76 9.67 11.54 16.36
N GLN A 77 10.32 12.62 15.91
CA GLN A 77 9.73 13.95 15.85
C GLN A 77 8.70 14.09 14.72
N SER A 78 8.80 13.33 13.63
CA SER A 78 7.86 13.41 12.51
C SER A 78 6.70 12.41 12.57
N TYR A 79 6.83 11.35 13.38
CA TYR A 79 5.87 10.26 13.39
C TYR A 79 5.50 9.84 14.82
N LEU A 80 4.19 9.81 15.08
CA LEU A 80 3.61 9.19 16.28
C LEU A 80 2.87 7.90 15.86
N PRO A 81 3.38 6.71 16.19
CA PRO A 81 2.72 5.44 15.86
C PRO A 81 1.27 5.38 16.38
N LYS A 82 0.33 5.15 15.44
CA LYS A 82 -1.12 5.07 15.69
C LYS A 82 -1.66 3.75 15.16
N GLY A 83 -2.38 3.01 16.01
CA GLY A 83 -2.81 1.63 15.75
C GLY A 83 -1.67 0.63 15.56
N CYS A 84 -0.46 1.01 15.93
CA CYS A 84 0.75 0.23 15.80
C CYS A 84 1.78 0.68 16.85
N LEU A 85 2.73 -0.19 17.16
CA LEU A 85 3.81 0.11 18.11
C LEU A 85 5.11 0.38 17.35
N GLY A 86 5.72 1.54 17.57
CA GLY A 86 6.99 1.89 16.95
C GLY A 86 8.20 1.44 17.77
N ASP A 87 9.25 0.97 17.12
CA ASP A 87 10.59 0.79 17.67
C ASP A 87 11.60 1.44 16.73
N ALA A 88 12.71 1.92 17.25
CA ALA A 88 13.71 2.60 16.43
C ALA A 88 15.12 2.15 16.83
N GLY A 89 15.99 2.13 15.83
CA GLY A 89 17.38 1.77 16.01
C GLY A 89 18.23 2.29 14.87
N TYR A 90 19.52 2.05 14.98
CA TYR A 90 20.47 2.40 13.95
C TYR A 90 21.32 1.21 13.54
N PHE A 91 21.93 1.32 12.38
CA PHE A 91 22.71 0.25 11.77
C PHE A 91 23.80 0.81 10.86
N GLN A 92 24.70 -0.09 10.50
CA GLN A 92 25.77 0.11 9.54
C GLN A 92 25.68 -1.00 8.50
N ASN A 93 26.65 -1.09 7.58
CA ASN A 93 26.72 -2.19 6.62
C ASN A 93 26.56 -3.55 7.30
N ALA A 94 25.85 -4.45 6.63
CA ALA A 94 25.87 -5.86 7.02
C ALA A 94 27.30 -6.40 6.87
N MET A 95 27.76 -7.14 7.87
CA MET A 95 29.00 -7.88 7.77
C MET A 95 28.80 -9.06 6.81
N PRO A 96 29.76 -9.33 5.89
CA PRO A 96 29.83 -10.60 5.21
C PRO A 96 29.79 -11.72 6.25
N LYS A 97 28.86 -12.66 6.11
CA LYS A 97 28.73 -13.85 6.95
C LYS A 97 28.87 -15.05 6.05
N SER A 98 30.04 -15.68 6.02
CA SER A 98 30.15 -17.06 5.56
C SER A 98 29.76 -17.97 6.71
N SER A 99 28.96 -19.00 6.42
CA SER A 99 28.70 -20.05 7.39
C SER A 99 28.66 -21.41 6.70
N GLY A 100 29.12 -22.45 7.39
CA GLY A 100 29.04 -23.83 6.89
C GLY A 100 27.60 -24.32 6.69
N THR A 101 26.62 -23.60 7.22
CA THR A 101 25.17 -23.88 7.09
C THR A 101 24.50 -23.14 5.94
N MET A 102 25.17 -22.19 5.30
CA MET A 102 24.64 -21.48 4.13
C MET A 102 24.99 -22.23 2.84
N GLY A 103 24.07 -22.19 1.86
CA GLY A 103 24.33 -22.76 0.54
C GLY A 103 25.56 -22.14 -0.15
N SER A 104 26.21 -22.89 -1.04
CA SER A 104 27.43 -22.46 -1.75
C SER A 104 27.27 -21.10 -2.43
N TYR A 105 26.11 -20.84 -3.04
CA TYR A 105 25.77 -19.56 -3.65
C TYR A 105 25.84 -18.40 -2.65
N TRP A 106 25.23 -18.54 -1.47
CA TRP A 106 25.23 -17.49 -0.45
C TRP A 106 26.64 -17.20 0.08
N ASN A 107 27.43 -18.24 0.28
CA ASN A 107 28.84 -18.10 0.67
C ASN A 107 29.66 -17.40 -0.43
N ALA A 108 29.30 -17.56 -1.71
CA ALA A 108 29.95 -16.89 -2.83
C ALA A 108 29.58 -15.40 -2.95
N VAL A 109 28.31 -15.04 -2.71
CA VAL A 109 27.86 -13.63 -2.83
C VAL A 109 28.11 -12.78 -1.59
N SER A 110 28.17 -13.39 -0.40
CA SER A 110 28.33 -12.64 0.86
C SER A 110 29.59 -11.75 0.89
N PRO A 111 30.75 -12.19 0.38
CA PRO A 111 31.95 -11.35 0.29
C PRO A 111 31.77 -10.09 -0.56
N HIS A 112 30.84 -10.05 -1.52
CA HIS A 112 30.59 -8.85 -2.34
C HIS A 112 30.10 -7.67 -1.51
N LEU A 113 29.54 -7.91 -0.32
CA LEU A 113 29.14 -6.85 0.60
C LEU A 113 30.34 -6.03 1.10
N ALA A 114 31.57 -6.53 0.97
CA ALA A 114 32.79 -5.76 1.26
C ALA A 114 32.96 -4.55 0.31
N ALA A 115 32.49 -4.66 -0.94
CA ALA A 115 32.60 -3.61 -1.95
C ALA A 115 31.49 -2.53 -1.87
N LEU A 116 30.54 -2.66 -0.94
CA LEU A 116 29.53 -1.63 -0.75
C LEU A 116 30.14 -0.35 -0.14
N PRO A 117 29.61 0.85 -0.44
CA PRO A 117 30.03 2.07 0.24
C PRO A 117 29.79 1.99 1.75
N HIS A 118 30.50 2.82 2.51
CA HIS A 118 30.29 2.96 3.96
C HIS A 118 28.90 3.53 4.22
N LEU A 119 27.97 2.62 4.48
CA LEU A 119 26.60 2.88 4.83
C LEU A 119 26.43 2.91 6.34
N TYR A 120 25.67 3.89 6.78
CA TYR A 120 25.15 4.03 8.13
C TYR A 120 23.76 4.66 8.05
N GLY A 121 22.85 4.27 8.94
CA GLY A 121 21.50 4.79 8.91
C GLY A 121 20.70 4.48 10.17
N ALA A 122 19.47 4.96 10.17
CA ALA A 122 18.46 4.63 11.17
C ALA A 122 17.28 3.90 10.53
N TYR A 123 16.59 3.13 11.35
CA TYR A 123 15.32 2.53 11.01
C TYR A 123 14.28 2.80 12.10
N SER A 124 13.04 2.87 11.67
CA SER A 124 11.85 2.65 12.47
C SER A 124 11.22 1.31 12.05
N LYS A 125 10.85 0.49 13.03
CA LYS A 125 10.02 -0.70 12.90
C LYS A 125 8.64 -0.38 13.45
N VAL A 126 7.61 -0.64 12.66
CA VAL A 126 6.22 -0.39 13.02
C VAL A 126 5.51 -1.74 13.10
N TYR A 127 5.29 -2.21 14.33
CA TYR A 127 4.63 -3.49 14.60
C TYR A 127 3.11 -3.30 14.59
N MET A 128 2.42 -4.12 13.80
CA MET A 128 0.95 -4.13 13.73
C MET A 128 0.33 -5.29 14.54
N PHE A 129 1.04 -6.41 14.66
CA PHE A 129 0.58 -7.56 15.43
C PHE A 129 1.03 -7.38 16.86
N LEU A 130 0.14 -6.87 17.69
CA LEU A 130 0.40 -6.54 19.09
C LEU A 130 -0.39 -7.47 20.00
N LYS A 131 0.12 -7.64 21.21
CA LYS A 131 -0.60 -8.21 22.35
C LYS A 131 -0.42 -7.29 23.55
N LYS A 132 -1.24 -7.47 24.58
CA LYS A 132 -1.00 -6.85 25.88
C LYS A 132 -0.14 -7.77 26.74
N ASP A 133 0.86 -7.21 27.42
CA ASP A 133 1.61 -7.92 28.45
C ASP A 133 0.81 -8.02 29.77
N ALA A 134 1.41 -8.60 30.81
CA ALA A 134 0.78 -8.75 32.13
C ALA A 134 0.38 -7.42 32.80
N PHE A 135 0.93 -6.29 32.34
CA PHE A 135 0.64 -4.94 32.83
C PHE A 135 -0.33 -4.18 31.92
N GLY A 136 -0.86 -4.83 30.88
CA GLY A 136 -1.77 -4.21 29.92
C GLY A 136 -1.08 -3.35 28.86
N LYS A 137 0.27 -3.34 28.79
CA LYS A 137 1.03 -2.57 27.81
C LYS A 137 1.11 -3.31 26.48
N PHE A 138 0.99 -2.57 25.38
CA PHE A 138 1.19 -3.14 24.04
C PHE A 138 2.65 -3.56 23.83
N VAL A 139 2.84 -4.80 23.38
CA VAL A 139 4.12 -5.38 22.97
C VAL A 139 3.97 -6.13 21.65
N PRO A 140 5.03 -6.27 20.84
CA PRO A 140 4.96 -7.06 19.61
C PRO A 140 4.61 -8.51 19.91
N GLN A 141 3.67 -9.07 19.17
CA GLN A 141 3.35 -10.50 19.22
C GLN A 141 4.29 -11.33 18.34
N ASN A 142 4.77 -10.74 17.26
CA ASN A 142 5.75 -11.33 16.35
C ASN A 142 6.71 -10.25 15.85
N ASN A 143 7.66 -10.65 14.99
CA ASN A 143 8.67 -9.75 14.42
C ASN A 143 8.24 -9.12 13.08
N PHE A 144 7.00 -9.31 12.65
CA PHE A 144 6.52 -8.71 11.41
C PHE A 144 6.25 -7.22 11.63
N ALA A 145 7.00 -6.40 10.90
CA ALA A 145 6.93 -4.95 10.99
C ALA A 145 6.99 -4.32 9.60
N GLN A 146 6.43 -3.12 9.48
CA GLN A 146 6.76 -2.22 8.39
C GLN A 146 7.95 -1.36 8.81
N TYR A 147 8.71 -0.90 7.83
CA TYR A 147 9.95 -0.20 8.08
C TYR A 147 9.99 1.16 7.41
N TRP A 148 10.59 2.13 8.09
CA TRP A 148 11.00 3.42 7.56
C TRP A 148 12.47 3.65 7.86
N TYR A 149 13.25 4.07 6.86
CA TYR A 149 14.70 4.21 6.91
C TYR A 149 15.14 5.59 6.47
N ILE A 150 16.21 6.09 7.10
CA ILE A 150 17.02 7.22 6.63
C ILE A 150 18.47 6.73 6.65
N GLU A 151 19.10 6.70 5.47
CA GLU A 151 20.34 5.98 5.26
C GLU A 151 21.33 6.82 4.44
N ALA A 152 22.55 6.94 4.94
CA ALA A 152 23.66 7.48 4.18
C ALA A 152 24.27 6.39 3.29
N ASN A 153 24.56 6.78 2.05
CA ASN A 153 25.27 5.96 1.08
C ASN A 153 24.61 4.59 0.77
N GLN A 154 23.27 4.47 0.87
CA GLN A 154 22.56 3.21 0.65
C GLN A 154 22.48 2.81 -0.82
N ILE A 155 22.69 1.50 -1.08
CA ILE A 155 22.54 0.84 -2.39
C ILE A 155 21.90 -0.54 -2.24
N GLN A 156 22.27 -1.31 -1.21
CA GLN A 156 21.89 -2.73 -1.05
C GLN A 156 20.38 -2.97 -1.07
N TYR A 157 19.57 -2.08 -0.48
CA TYR A 157 18.11 -2.25 -0.39
C TYR A 157 17.34 -1.37 -1.38
N ILE A 158 18.03 -0.75 -2.34
CA ILE A 158 17.43 0.01 -3.45
C ILE A 158 17.91 -0.50 -4.81
N SER A 159 18.75 -1.53 -4.83
CA SER A 159 19.25 -2.17 -6.04
C SER A 159 19.22 -3.70 -5.94
N ALA A 160 19.21 -4.36 -7.08
CA ALA A 160 19.43 -5.81 -7.19
C ALA A 160 20.88 -6.06 -7.59
N PRO A 161 21.64 -6.92 -6.87
CA PRO A 161 23.03 -7.21 -7.19
C PRO A 161 23.14 -7.99 -8.50
N VAL A 162 24.05 -7.57 -9.38
CA VAL A 162 24.54 -8.41 -10.49
C VAL A 162 25.69 -9.24 -9.94
N SER A 163 25.33 -10.25 -9.15
CA SER A 163 26.27 -11.03 -8.35
C SER A 163 27.37 -11.68 -9.18
N PHE A 164 27.06 -12.11 -10.41
CA PHE A 164 28.00 -12.84 -11.26
C PHE A 164 29.29 -12.08 -11.56
N ILE A 165 29.20 -10.77 -11.79
CA ILE A 165 30.35 -9.92 -12.12
C ILE A 165 30.88 -9.13 -10.90
N SER A 166 30.20 -9.26 -9.76
CA SER A 166 30.58 -8.64 -8.50
C SER A 166 31.74 -9.38 -7.84
N SER A 167 32.42 -8.68 -6.93
CA SER A 167 33.60 -9.16 -6.22
C SER A 167 33.74 -8.41 -4.89
N PRO A 168 34.63 -8.84 -3.98
CA PRO A 168 34.93 -8.09 -2.75
C PRO A 168 35.45 -6.65 -2.97
N ASP A 169 35.97 -6.35 -4.16
CA ASP A 169 36.54 -5.03 -4.48
C ASP A 169 35.59 -4.12 -5.28
N GLN A 170 34.64 -4.71 -6.00
CA GLN A 170 33.72 -3.98 -6.86
C GLN A 170 32.33 -4.60 -6.84
N TYR A 171 31.33 -3.80 -6.48
CA TYR A 171 29.93 -4.15 -6.45
C TYR A 171 29.21 -3.65 -7.70
N TYR A 172 28.53 -4.55 -8.40
CA TYR A 172 27.74 -4.26 -9.59
C TYR A 172 26.27 -4.53 -9.31
N PHE A 173 25.40 -3.65 -9.80
CA PHE A 173 23.97 -3.70 -9.50
C PHE A 173 23.11 -3.13 -10.60
N VAL A 174 21.83 -3.47 -10.58
CA VAL A 174 20.78 -2.73 -11.30
C VAL A 174 19.90 -2.02 -10.30
N MET A 175 19.54 -0.76 -10.57
CA MET A 175 18.64 0.01 -9.72
C MET A 175 17.25 0.07 -10.38
N PRO A 176 16.32 -0.82 -10.02
CA PRO A 176 14.99 -0.83 -10.59
C PRO A 176 14.25 0.43 -10.12
N HIS A 177 13.99 1.34 -11.05
CA HIS A 177 13.19 2.54 -10.81
C HIS A 177 11.93 2.45 -11.67
N TYR A 178 10.80 2.07 -11.06
CA TYR A 178 9.54 2.02 -11.79
C TYR A 178 8.92 3.42 -11.78
N GLN A 179 9.03 4.10 -12.92
CA GLN A 179 8.38 5.37 -13.25
C GLN A 179 7.53 5.18 -14.53
N SER A 180 6.87 6.24 -14.99
CA SER A 180 5.91 6.19 -16.12
C SER A 180 6.45 5.61 -17.43
N ASP A 181 7.76 5.53 -17.58
CA ASP A 181 8.51 5.01 -18.72
C ASP A 181 8.87 3.52 -18.60
N ALA A 182 8.63 2.86 -17.45
CA ALA A 182 8.95 1.44 -17.23
C ALA A 182 7.97 0.44 -17.90
N GLY A 183 7.24 0.87 -18.93
CA GLY A 183 6.46 0.01 -19.81
C GLY A 183 5.29 -0.71 -19.13
N SER A 184 5.00 -1.94 -19.58
CA SER A 184 3.85 -2.73 -19.13
C SER A 184 3.89 -3.09 -17.64
N ASP A 185 5.10 -3.31 -17.09
CA ASP A 185 5.31 -3.61 -15.67
C ASP A 185 4.88 -2.43 -14.77
N PHE A 186 5.07 -1.19 -15.23
CA PHE A 186 4.63 0.00 -14.50
C PHE A 186 3.11 0.11 -14.44
N VAL A 187 2.40 -0.22 -15.53
CA VAL A 187 0.94 -0.11 -15.60
C VAL A 187 0.28 -0.92 -14.49
N ALA A 188 0.81 -2.11 -14.18
CA ALA A 188 0.29 -2.97 -13.12
C ALA A 188 0.43 -2.37 -11.71
N HIS A 189 1.42 -1.49 -11.49
CA HIS A 189 1.76 -0.93 -10.18
C HIS A 189 1.52 0.59 -10.07
N LYS A 190 0.94 1.22 -11.09
CA LYS A 190 0.75 2.68 -11.13
C LYS A 190 -0.04 3.20 -9.91
N ALA A 191 -1.08 2.48 -9.48
CA ALA A 191 -1.88 2.86 -8.32
C ALA A 191 -1.09 2.77 -6.99
N ASP A 192 -0.20 1.77 -6.86
CA ASP A 192 0.68 1.63 -5.70
C ASP A 192 1.76 2.72 -5.72
N TYR A 193 2.33 2.99 -6.89
CA TYR A 193 3.31 4.06 -7.06
C TYR A 193 2.75 5.42 -6.64
N ASP A 194 1.51 5.74 -7.04
CA ASP A 194 0.88 7.02 -6.69
C ASP A 194 0.04 6.96 -5.39
N PHE A 195 0.29 5.97 -4.54
CA PHE A 195 -0.42 5.84 -3.27
C PHE A 195 -0.27 7.11 -2.43
N LEU A 196 -1.41 7.70 -2.03
CA LEU A 196 -1.50 9.00 -1.34
C LEU A 196 -0.76 10.14 -2.06
N GLY A 197 -0.70 10.09 -3.39
CA GLY A 197 -0.08 11.12 -4.21
C GLY A 197 1.44 11.16 -4.14
N PHE A 198 2.10 10.05 -3.74
CA PHE A 198 3.56 9.97 -3.63
C PHE A 198 4.26 10.56 -4.86
N SER A 199 3.84 10.19 -6.07
CA SER A 199 4.50 10.61 -7.31
C SER A 199 4.41 12.11 -7.60
N THR A 200 3.46 12.81 -6.95
CA THR A 200 3.21 14.23 -7.14
C THR A 200 3.38 15.05 -5.86
N HIS A 201 3.81 14.42 -4.75
CA HIS A 201 3.79 15.06 -3.44
C HIS A 201 4.84 16.18 -3.35
N LYS A 202 4.38 17.41 -3.11
CA LYS A 202 5.22 18.64 -3.12
C LYS A 202 6.48 18.58 -2.26
N ASN A 203 6.42 17.86 -1.13
CA ASN A 203 7.53 17.76 -0.17
C ASN A 203 8.70 16.88 -0.69
N ILE A 204 8.46 16.06 -1.72
CA ILE A 204 9.49 15.19 -2.29
C ILE A 204 9.78 15.49 -3.77
N GLN A 205 8.96 16.32 -4.43
CA GLN A 205 9.16 16.73 -5.82
C GLN A 205 10.57 17.27 -6.15
N PRO A 206 11.26 18.02 -5.26
CA PRO A 206 12.62 18.49 -5.55
C PRO A 206 13.68 17.37 -5.64
N TYR A 207 13.34 16.14 -5.24
CA TYR A 207 14.26 15.03 -5.09
C TYR A 207 13.92 13.88 -6.05
N THR A 208 14.92 13.07 -6.37
CA THR A 208 14.68 11.82 -7.11
C THR A 208 13.82 10.90 -6.26
N SER A 209 12.65 10.53 -6.75
CA SER A 209 11.76 9.60 -6.06
C SER A 209 11.21 8.55 -7.01
N PHE A 210 11.06 7.33 -6.52
CA PHE A 210 10.54 6.21 -7.29
C PHE A 210 10.01 5.10 -6.38
N TYR A 211 9.32 4.15 -7.00
CA TYR A 211 8.77 2.98 -6.34
C TYR A 211 9.42 1.70 -6.85
N ILE A 212 9.54 0.73 -5.95
CA ILE A 212 9.98 -0.62 -6.25
C ILE A 212 8.84 -1.57 -5.85
N PRO A 213 8.25 -2.30 -6.81
CA PRO A 213 7.22 -3.30 -6.54
C PRO A 213 7.70 -4.41 -5.60
N PRO A 214 6.76 -5.11 -4.92
CA PRO A 214 7.10 -6.30 -4.14
C PRO A 214 7.76 -7.36 -5.03
N LYS A 215 8.61 -8.18 -4.41
CA LYS A 215 9.39 -9.27 -5.03
C LYS A 215 10.44 -8.81 -6.06
N VAL A 216 10.67 -7.51 -6.21
CA VAL A 216 11.78 -7.00 -7.03
C VAL A 216 13.10 -7.01 -6.29
N ILE A 217 13.12 -6.42 -5.09
CA ILE A 217 14.29 -6.46 -4.18
C ILE A 217 14.02 -7.38 -2.99
N ASN A 218 12.81 -7.28 -2.41
CA ASN A 218 12.34 -8.17 -1.35
C ASN A 218 10.81 -8.28 -1.38
N ASP A 219 10.21 -9.01 -0.44
CA ASP A 219 8.77 -9.29 -0.45
C ASP A 219 7.86 -8.06 -0.35
N ASN A 220 8.38 -6.94 0.15
CA ASN A 220 7.60 -5.71 0.34
C ASN A 220 7.93 -4.69 -0.75
N PRO A 221 6.97 -3.82 -1.11
CA PRO A 221 7.28 -2.64 -1.91
C PRO A 221 8.21 -1.68 -1.18
N HIS A 222 8.87 -0.79 -1.94
CA HIS A 222 9.63 0.33 -1.39
C HIS A 222 9.21 1.62 -2.05
N TYR A 223 8.95 2.64 -1.23
CA TYR A 223 8.91 4.03 -1.67
C TYR A 223 10.25 4.65 -1.34
N ILE A 224 10.86 5.33 -2.29
CA ILE A 224 12.24 5.80 -2.18
C ILE A 224 12.32 7.27 -2.55
N VAL A 225 13.04 8.03 -1.74
CA VAL A 225 13.46 9.42 -1.99
C VAL A 225 14.97 9.48 -1.84
N ILE A 226 15.68 9.97 -2.86
CA ILE A 226 17.14 10.07 -2.88
C ILE A 226 17.57 11.53 -3.01
N MET A 227 18.52 11.92 -2.17
CA MET A 227 19.12 13.24 -2.13
C MET A 227 20.62 13.16 -2.44
N THR A 228 21.09 14.06 -3.29
CA THR A 228 22.51 14.23 -3.63
C THR A 228 22.82 15.70 -3.78
N LYS A 229 24.08 16.10 -3.54
CA LYS A 229 24.51 17.50 -3.70
C LYS A 229 24.30 18.08 -5.10
N THR A 230 24.40 17.24 -6.14
CA THR A 230 24.40 17.66 -7.55
C THR A 230 23.11 17.32 -8.29
N GLY A 231 22.14 16.68 -7.61
CA GLY A 231 20.98 16.07 -8.26
C GLY A 231 21.31 14.81 -9.07
N LYS A 232 22.58 14.37 -9.12
CA LYS A 232 23.03 13.19 -9.85
C LYS A 232 23.60 12.14 -8.90
N LEU A 233 23.15 10.90 -9.05
CA LEU A 233 23.71 9.76 -8.35
C LEU A 233 25.16 9.51 -8.79
N PRO A 234 26.08 9.16 -7.86
CA PRO A 234 27.48 8.90 -8.18
C PRO A 234 27.71 7.49 -8.74
N PHE A 235 26.83 7.07 -9.65
CA PHE A 235 26.84 5.76 -10.27
C PHE A 235 27.30 5.86 -11.72
N GLU A 236 28.17 4.94 -12.12
CA GLU A 236 28.67 4.80 -13.48
C GLU A 236 27.97 3.62 -14.15
N ASN A 237 27.50 3.85 -15.37
CA ASN A 237 26.94 2.78 -16.19
C ASN A 237 28.07 1.88 -16.70
N VAL A 238 27.82 0.58 -16.68
CA VAL A 238 28.74 -0.45 -17.16
C VAL A 238 28.45 -0.71 -18.63
N THR A 239 29.51 -0.77 -19.43
CA THR A 239 29.37 -1.09 -20.86
C THR A 239 29.29 -2.60 -21.08
N ILE A 240 28.81 -3.03 -22.25
CA ILE A 240 28.80 -4.44 -22.64
C ILE A 240 30.22 -5.03 -22.64
N GLY A 241 31.22 -4.26 -23.06
CA GLY A 241 32.63 -4.65 -23.01
C GLY A 241 33.12 -4.91 -21.59
N GLU A 242 32.91 -3.95 -20.68
CA GLU A 242 33.29 -4.12 -19.26
C GLU A 242 32.55 -5.32 -18.65
N PHE A 243 31.27 -5.52 -18.96
CA PHE A 243 30.52 -6.68 -18.50
C PHE A 243 31.21 -8.00 -18.89
N PHE A 244 31.59 -8.16 -20.16
CA PHE A 244 32.23 -9.39 -20.63
C PHE A 244 33.62 -9.60 -20.02
N GLU A 245 34.41 -8.54 -19.86
CA GLU A 245 35.71 -8.62 -19.18
C GLU A 245 35.57 -9.16 -17.75
N ARG A 246 34.57 -8.67 -17.00
CA ARG A 246 34.30 -9.12 -15.64
C ARG A 246 33.73 -10.53 -15.60
N ALA A 247 32.81 -10.86 -16.51
CA ALA A 247 32.22 -12.19 -16.63
C ALA A 247 33.29 -13.27 -16.93
N GLU A 248 34.24 -12.96 -17.80
CA GLU A 248 35.33 -13.86 -18.19
C GLU A 248 36.23 -14.24 -16.99
N VAL A 249 36.54 -13.26 -16.14
CA VAL A 249 37.29 -13.49 -14.89
C VAL A 249 36.50 -14.36 -13.90
N GLN A 250 35.18 -14.18 -13.84
CA GLN A 250 34.32 -14.80 -12.82
C GLN A 250 33.81 -16.21 -13.20
N LEU A 251 33.82 -16.58 -14.49
CA LEU A 251 33.34 -17.89 -14.97
C LEU A 251 33.92 -19.09 -14.21
N PRO A 252 35.25 -19.23 -14.01
CA PRO A 252 35.82 -20.36 -13.28
C PRO A 252 35.42 -20.39 -11.80
N PHE A 253 35.19 -19.22 -11.18
CA PHE A 253 34.72 -19.13 -9.81
C PHE A 253 33.29 -19.67 -9.70
N TRP A 254 32.38 -19.18 -10.56
CA TRP A 254 30.97 -19.60 -10.53
C TRP A 254 30.74 -21.04 -10.98
N GLN A 255 31.61 -21.57 -11.85
CA GLN A 255 31.64 -23.00 -12.15
C GLN A 255 31.83 -23.83 -10.88
N LYS A 256 32.81 -23.46 -10.04
CA LYS A 256 33.08 -24.17 -8.76
C LYS A 256 31.95 -23.98 -7.76
N VAL A 257 31.40 -22.77 -7.64
CA VAL A 257 30.29 -22.47 -6.72
C VAL A 257 29.05 -23.32 -7.03
N GLY A 258 28.74 -23.49 -8.31
CA GLY A 258 27.62 -24.31 -8.77
C GLY A 258 27.93 -25.80 -8.96
N ASN A 259 29.18 -26.23 -8.73
CA ASN A 259 29.65 -27.59 -8.94
C ASN A 259 29.39 -28.12 -10.37
N TYR A 260 29.60 -27.29 -11.39
CA TYR A 260 29.41 -27.64 -12.80
C TYR A 260 30.64 -28.36 -13.39
N SER A 261 30.44 -29.20 -14.42
CA SER A 261 31.53 -29.95 -15.06
C SER A 261 32.50 -29.05 -15.83
N ALA A 262 33.69 -29.58 -16.14
CA ALA A 262 34.64 -28.89 -17.00
C ALA A 262 34.10 -28.68 -18.43
N GLU A 263 33.24 -29.58 -18.93
CA GLU A 263 32.59 -29.40 -20.23
C GLU A 263 31.67 -28.18 -20.20
N TYR A 264 30.91 -27.99 -19.11
CA TYR A 264 30.05 -26.81 -18.99
C TYR A 264 30.85 -25.51 -18.98
N LEU A 265 32.05 -25.50 -18.35
CA LEU A 265 32.95 -24.35 -18.43
C LEU A 265 33.45 -24.10 -19.85
N ALA A 266 33.79 -25.16 -20.59
CA ALA A 266 34.19 -25.05 -21.99
C ALA A 266 33.05 -24.50 -22.85
N THR A 267 31.82 -25.00 -22.68
CA THR A 267 30.62 -24.51 -23.36
C THR A 267 30.34 -23.04 -23.01
N ALA A 268 30.39 -22.67 -21.74
CA ALA A 268 30.18 -21.29 -21.30
C ALA A 268 31.20 -20.33 -21.92
N ARG A 269 32.48 -20.73 -22.00
CA ARG A 269 33.54 -19.95 -22.66
C ARG A 269 33.30 -19.80 -24.17
N GLN A 270 32.93 -20.89 -24.84
CA GLN A 270 32.61 -20.87 -26.26
C GLN A 270 31.43 -19.92 -26.55
N ASN A 271 30.36 -20.03 -25.76
CA ASN A 271 29.19 -19.17 -25.91
C ASN A 271 29.49 -17.71 -25.56
N MET A 272 30.32 -17.45 -24.55
CA MET A 272 30.76 -16.09 -24.24
C MET A 272 31.58 -15.48 -25.38
N ALA A 273 32.48 -16.25 -26.02
CA ALA A 273 33.21 -15.78 -27.20
C ALA A 273 32.26 -15.44 -28.36
N ARG A 274 31.23 -16.27 -28.58
CA ARG A 274 30.16 -16.01 -29.56
C ARG A 274 29.37 -14.74 -29.22
N LEU A 275 29.02 -14.53 -27.95
CA LEU A 275 28.32 -13.31 -27.51
C LEU A 275 29.21 -12.07 -27.71
N LYS A 276 30.50 -12.13 -27.36
CA LYS A 276 31.47 -11.04 -27.62
C LYS A 276 31.52 -10.69 -29.12
N GLU A 277 31.52 -11.70 -29.99
CA GLU A 277 31.46 -11.49 -31.44
C GLU A 277 30.13 -10.86 -31.89
N LYS A 278 28.99 -11.34 -31.38
CA LYS A 278 27.66 -10.77 -31.64
C LYS A 278 27.59 -9.28 -31.26
N TYR A 279 28.19 -8.90 -30.12
CA TYR A 279 28.16 -7.54 -29.59
C TYR A 279 29.41 -6.71 -29.91
N LYS A 280 30.30 -7.16 -30.82
CA LYS A 280 31.59 -6.48 -31.09
C LYS A 280 31.46 -5.00 -31.47
N ASN A 281 30.40 -4.65 -32.20
CA ASN A 281 30.11 -3.26 -32.61
C ASN A 281 29.28 -2.49 -31.57
N GLN A 282 29.04 -3.08 -30.40
CA GLN A 282 28.19 -2.55 -29.33
C GLN A 282 28.89 -2.59 -27.97
N LEU A 283 30.18 -2.93 -27.90
CA LEU A 283 30.91 -3.07 -26.64
C LEU A 283 30.94 -1.78 -25.80
N THR A 284 30.80 -0.61 -26.42
CA THR A 284 30.72 0.69 -25.72
C THR A 284 29.30 1.06 -25.29
N LYS A 285 28.27 0.34 -25.74
CA LYS A 285 26.89 0.58 -25.29
C LYS A 285 26.73 0.15 -23.82
N ILE A 286 25.81 0.82 -23.13
CA ILE A 286 25.44 0.49 -21.75
C ILE A 286 24.82 -0.92 -21.72
N ALA A 287 25.33 -1.76 -20.82
CA ALA A 287 24.75 -3.06 -20.51
C ALA A 287 23.48 -2.85 -19.67
N THR A 288 22.38 -3.50 -20.05
CA THR A 288 21.10 -3.40 -19.33
C THR A 288 20.55 -4.80 -19.03
N LEU A 289 19.84 -4.96 -17.90
CA LEU A 289 19.21 -6.22 -17.50
C LEU A 289 17.77 -6.01 -17.05
N GLN A 290 16.96 -7.03 -17.19
CA GLN A 290 15.59 -7.05 -16.68
C GLN A 290 15.57 -7.26 -15.16
N ALA A 291 14.75 -6.49 -14.43
CA ALA A 291 14.40 -6.77 -13.04
C ALA A 291 13.03 -7.49 -12.97
N PRO A 292 12.77 -8.41 -12.02
CA PRO A 292 13.58 -8.79 -10.85
C PRO A 292 14.76 -9.72 -11.16
N TYR A 293 14.88 -10.20 -12.40
CA TYR A 293 15.83 -11.23 -12.83
C TYR A 293 17.27 -10.72 -13.08
N GLY A 294 17.73 -9.72 -12.34
CA GLY A 294 19.09 -9.17 -12.46
C GLY A 294 20.21 -10.14 -12.07
N GLN A 295 19.86 -11.38 -11.68
CA GLN A 295 20.81 -12.45 -11.39
C GLN A 295 21.10 -13.24 -12.67
N ILE A 296 22.14 -12.82 -13.38
CA ILE A 296 22.81 -13.71 -14.34
C ILE A 296 23.57 -14.76 -13.52
N GLY A 297 23.46 -16.03 -13.92
CA GLY A 297 24.20 -17.15 -13.37
C GLY A 297 25.13 -17.77 -14.41
N PHE A 298 25.95 -18.72 -13.94
CA PHE A 298 26.84 -19.48 -14.81
C PHE A 298 26.08 -20.21 -15.93
N ILE A 299 24.91 -20.77 -15.61
CA ILE A 299 24.12 -21.55 -16.57
C ILE A 299 23.57 -20.69 -17.72
N ASP A 300 23.40 -19.39 -17.53
CA ASP A 300 22.95 -18.49 -18.60
C ASP A 300 23.98 -18.40 -19.73
N PHE A 301 25.28 -18.49 -19.39
CA PHE A 301 26.35 -18.58 -20.40
C PHE A 301 26.36 -19.95 -21.09
N VAL A 302 26.09 -21.04 -20.37
CA VAL A 302 25.95 -22.38 -20.96
C VAL A 302 24.78 -22.44 -21.94
N ASN A 303 23.66 -21.79 -21.60
CA ASN A 303 22.42 -21.82 -22.38
C ASN A 303 22.34 -20.74 -23.47
N ALA A 304 23.32 -19.82 -23.53
CA ALA A 304 23.43 -18.82 -24.58
C ALA A 304 23.92 -19.45 -25.91
N ILE A 305 23.14 -20.35 -26.47
CA ILE A 305 23.38 -21.03 -27.76
C ILE A 305 22.74 -20.24 -28.93
N PRO A 306 23.12 -20.50 -30.19
CA PRO A 306 22.47 -19.90 -31.35
C PRO A 306 20.96 -20.16 -31.37
N GLY A 307 20.18 -19.13 -31.74
CA GLY A 307 18.71 -19.22 -31.80
C GLY A 307 17.97 -18.90 -30.49
N ASN A 308 18.67 -18.86 -29.35
CA ASN A 308 18.09 -18.46 -28.07
C ASN A 308 18.32 -16.97 -27.78
N THR A 309 17.36 -16.33 -27.10
CA THR A 309 17.55 -14.98 -26.53
C THR A 309 18.57 -15.05 -25.40
N ASP A 310 19.56 -14.17 -25.40
CA ASP A 310 20.48 -13.99 -24.29
C ASP A 310 19.99 -12.94 -23.27
N PHE A 311 20.76 -12.74 -22.22
CA PHE A 311 20.44 -11.85 -21.11
C PHE A 311 20.39 -10.35 -21.47
N PHE A 312 20.91 -9.94 -22.63
CA PHE A 312 20.77 -8.56 -23.14
C PHE A 312 19.58 -8.41 -24.10
N ASP A 313 19.22 -9.46 -24.85
CA ASP A 313 18.22 -9.43 -25.92
C ASP A 313 16.83 -9.97 -25.53
N SER A 314 16.53 -10.18 -24.25
CA SER A 314 15.19 -10.61 -23.82
C SER A 314 14.12 -9.57 -24.22
N ASN A 315 13.11 -9.96 -25.01
CA ASN A 315 12.05 -9.08 -25.52
C ASN A 315 10.66 -9.48 -25.00
N ASN A 316 10.56 -9.77 -23.70
CA ASN A 316 9.28 -10.13 -23.07
C ASN A 316 8.41 -8.91 -22.68
N GLY A 317 8.82 -7.69 -23.05
CA GLY A 317 8.07 -6.46 -22.76
C GLY A 317 8.29 -5.88 -21.36
N SER A 318 9.16 -6.49 -20.55
CA SER A 318 9.52 -5.98 -19.22
C SER A 318 10.60 -4.89 -19.26
N ALA A 319 10.65 -4.09 -18.20
CA ALA A 319 11.61 -3.00 -18.07
C ALA A 319 13.06 -3.52 -17.95
N LYS A 320 13.98 -2.86 -18.67
CA LYS A 320 15.43 -3.09 -18.59
C LYS A 320 16.11 -1.91 -17.90
N PHE A 321 17.01 -2.21 -16.98
CA PHE A 321 17.73 -1.23 -16.17
C PHE A 321 19.24 -1.32 -16.46
N PRO A 322 19.96 -0.19 -16.47
CA PRO A 322 21.41 -0.20 -16.65
C PRO A 322 22.10 -0.96 -15.52
N ILE A 323 23.12 -1.74 -15.88
CA ILE A 323 24.09 -2.24 -14.91
C ILE A 323 24.97 -1.05 -14.49
N GLN A 324 25.14 -0.89 -13.20
CA GLN A 324 25.83 0.24 -12.59
C GLN A 324 26.84 -0.22 -11.54
N LYS A 325 27.79 0.68 -11.26
CA LYS A 325 28.73 0.59 -10.15
C LYS A 325 28.89 1.96 -9.50
N VAL A 326 29.31 2.02 -8.24
CA VAL A 326 29.67 3.29 -7.61
C VAL A 326 31.01 3.76 -8.16
N ASN A 327 31.11 5.04 -8.52
CA ASN A 327 32.40 5.58 -8.95
C ASN A 327 33.43 5.57 -7.81
N LYS A 328 34.71 5.45 -8.16
CA LYS A 328 35.80 5.29 -7.18
C LYS A 328 35.89 6.46 -6.20
N THR A 329 35.71 7.69 -6.69
CA THR A 329 35.78 8.90 -5.87
C THR A 329 34.72 8.90 -4.77
N ALA A 330 33.47 8.58 -5.10
CA ALA A 330 32.37 8.50 -4.15
C ALA A 330 32.53 7.32 -3.18
N MET A 331 33.11 6.21 -3.63
CA MET A 331 33.46 5.08 -2.76
C MET A 331 34.44 5.51 -1.66
N GLU A 332 35.52 6.22 -2.01
CA GLU A 332 36.48 6.72 -1.03
C GLU A 332 35.86 7.80 -0.12
N LEU A 333 35.11 8.75 -0.70
CA LEU A 333 34.45 9.80 0.08
C LEU A 333 33.38 9.24 1.03
N SER A 334 32.75 8.10 0.71
CA SER A 334 31.78 7.45 1.60
C SER A 334 32.39 7.04 2.95
N LYS A 335 33.71 6.80 2.99
CA LYS A 335 34.44 6.45 4.22
C LYS A 335 34.58 7.63 5.19
N THR A 336 34.38 8.86 4.71
CA THR A 336 34.48 10.09 5.49
C THR A 336 33.15 10.42 6.19
N ASP A 337 33.16 11.46 7.03
CA ASP A 337 31.96 11.87 7.76
C ASP A 337 30.82 12.34 6.86
N GLN A 338 31.13 12.93 5.71
CA GLN A 338 30.13 13.54 4.85
C GLN A 338 29.42 12.46 4.02
N PRO A 339 28.08 12.31 4.11
CA PRO A 339 27.36 11.43 3.21
C PRO A 339 27.47 11.94 1.77
N GLN A 340 27.58 11.02 0.82
CA GLN A 340 27.63 11.32 -0.60
C GLN A 340 26.23 11.36 -1.21
N TRP A 341 25.33 10.54 -0.68
CA TRP A 341 23.89 10.61 -0.91
C TRP A 341 23.12 10.14 0.33
N ILE A 342 21.88 10.59 0.44
CA ILE A 342 20.94 10.13 1.47
C ILE A 342 19.76 9.44 0.79
N VAL A 343 19.34 8.32 1.35
CA VAL A 343 18.15 7.57 0.94
C VAL A 343 17.16 7.59 2.10
N VAL A 344 15.96 8.09 1.84
CA VAL A 344 14.81 7.92 2.72
C VAL A 344 13.89 6.91 2.05
N ARG A 345 13.62 5.78 2.71
CA ARG A 345 12.76 4.75 2.13
C ARG A 345 11.86 4.09 3.16
N TRP A 346 10.71 3.58 2.73
CA TRP A 346 9.83 2.83 3.61
C TRP A 346 9.10 1.72 2.85
N THR A 347 8.62 0.75 3.62
CA THR A 347 7.94 -0.47 3.14
C THR A 347 6.47 -0.45 3.53
N MET A 348 5.62 -1.07 2.70
CA MET A 348 4.17 -1.14 2.94
C MET A 348 3.59 -2.49 2.50
N GLY A 349 3.46 -3.45 3.41
CA GLY A 349 2.86 -4.75 3.10
C GLY A 349 1.32 -4.78 3.02
N MET A 350 0.62 -3.77 3.57
CA MET A 350 -0.84 -3.72 3.65
C MET A 350 -1.36 -2.30 3.35
N TYR A 351 -1.38 -1.91 2.08
CA TYR A 351 -1.62 -0.53 1.62
C TYR A 351 -2.90 0.14 2.17
N ASN A 352 -3.92 -0.64 2.56
CA ASN A 352 -5.20 -0.10 3.03
C ASN A 352 -5.40 -0.19 4.55
N SER A 353 -4.44 -0.69 5.33
CA SER A 353 -4.56 -0.70 6.79
C SER A 353 -4.31 0.69 7.38
N ALA A 354 -5.14 1.13 8.31
CA ALA A 354 -5.09 2.48 8.89
C ALA A 354 -3.70 2.93 9.37
N PHE A 355 -2.92 2.04 9.98
CA PHE A 355 -1.57 2.38 10.47
C PHE A 355 -0.58 2.66 9.32
N ASN A 356 -0.71 1.97 8.18
CA ASN A 356 0.14 2.18 7.00
C ASN A 356 -0.20 3.51 6.32
N VAL A 357 -1.49 3.82 6.23
CA VAL A 357 -1.97 5.13 5.76
C VAL A 357 -1.38 6.24 6.63
N HIS A 358 -1.51 6.12 7.95
CA HIS A 358 -0.99 7.09 8.90
C HIS A 358 0.55 7.22 8.82
N MET A 359 1.29 6.12 8.65
CA MET A 359 2.74 6.17 8.45
C MET A 359 3.11 6.91 7.16
N MET A 360 2.47 6.58 6.03
CA MET A 360 2.71 7.24 4.75
C MET A 360 2.35 8.73 4.79
N GLU A 361 1.18 9.08 5.33
CA GLU A 361 0.77 10.47 5.56
C GLU A 361 1.79 11.22 6.43
N SER A 362 2.30 10.59 7.50
CA SER A 362 3.28 11.21 8.39
C SER A 362 4.63 11.44 7.70
N ILE A 363 5.12 10.47 6.93
CA ILE A 363 6.37 10.63 6.18
C ILE A 363 6.21 11.73 5.14
N LEU A 364 5.13 11.72 4.36
CA LEU A 364 4.93 12.70 3.29
C LEU A 364 4.64 14.11 3.82
N ASN A 365 3.86 14.26 4.89
CA ASN A 365 3.37 15.56 5.34
C ASN A 365 4.11 16.15 6.55
N ASN A 366 4.75 15.33 7.39
CA ASN A 366 5.40 15.80 8.62
C ASN A 366 6.93 15.79 8.48
N PHE A 367 7.52 14.81 7.81
CA PHE A 367 8.97 14.73 7.68
C PHE A 367 9.50 15.88 6.81
N ASN A 368 10.47 16.63 7.33
CA ASN A 368 11.07 17.76 6.64
C ASN A 368 12.25 17.32 5.76
N PHE A 369 11.96 16.97 4.50
CA PHE A 369 12.98 16.53 3.53
C PHE A 369 13.94 17.68 3.17
N ASP A 370 13.46 18.92 3.11
CA ASP A 370 14.29 20.11 2.85
C ASP A 370 15.31 20.35 3.96
N TYR A 371 14.93 20.17 5.22
CA TYR A 371 15.89 20.21 6.32
C TYR A 371 16.96 19.14 6.14
N LEU A 372 16.55 17.88 5.89
CA LEU A 372 17.49 16.77 5.70
C LEU A 372 18.48 17.06 4.56
N TYR A 373 17.98 17.53 3.42
CA TYR A 373 18.80 17.90 2.28
C TYR A 373 19.78 19.02 2.65
N ASN A 374 19.28 20.13 3.17
CA ASN A 374 20.10 21.30 3.46
C ASN A 374 21.12 21.04 4.58
N TYR A 375 20.82 20.14 5.51
CA TYR A 375 21.73 19.75 6.59
C TYR A 375 23.02 19.12 6.05
N PHE A 376 22.93 18.31 5.00
CA PHE A 376 24.09 17.63 4.40
C PHE A 376 24.63 18.29 3.14
N PHE A 377 23.75 18.83 2.30
CA PHE A 377 24.08 19.25 0.94
C PHE A 377 23.80 20.73 0.66
N GLY A 378 23.15 21.43 1.58
CA GLY A 378 22.88 22.86 1.48
C GLY A 378 24.16 23.66 1.41
N SER A 379 24.13 24.78 0.67
CA SER A 379 25.24 25.74 0.61
C SER A 379 25.51 26.38 1.97
N ASN A 380 24.45 26.58 2.76
CA ASN A 380 24.50 27.12 4.11
C ASN A 380 24.26 26.01 5.13
N LYS A 381 25.12 25.92 6.14
CA LYS A 381 24.91 24.98 7.25
C LYS A 381 23.68 25.42 8.05
N ILE A 382 22.74 24.50 8.25
CA ILE A 382 21.62 24.74 9.15
C ILE A 382 22.12 24.68 10.59
N ALA A 383 21.99 25.79 11.33
CA ALA A 383 22.26 25.85 12.77
C ALA A 383 21.03 25.46 13.61
N GLU A 384 19.84 25.64 13.06
CA GLU A 384 18.58 25.36 13.75
C GLU A 384 18.38 23.85 14.01
N PRO A 385 17.84 23.47 15.17
CA PRO A 385 17.42 22.10 15.42
C PRO A 385 16.34 21.66 14.42
N TYR A 386 16.32 20.36 14.14
CA TYR A 386 15.28 19.76 13.30
C TYR A 386 13.88 20.11 13.83
N LYS A 387 13.00 20.47 12.91
CA LYS A 387 11.57 20.63 13.16
C LYS A 387 10.80 19.95 12.04
N PRO A 388 9.81 19.09 12.35
CA PRO A 388 8.94 18.54 11.34
C PRO A 388 8.08 19.66 10.73
N LEU A 389 7.61 19.47 9.50
CA LEU A 389 6.73 20.42 8.81
C LEU A 389 5.39 20.59 9.53
N ARG A 390 4.95 19.53 10.22
CA ARG A 390 3.74 19.49 11.05
C ARG A 390 4.04 18.66 12.29
N SER A 391 3.34 18.94 13.39
CA SER A 391 3.44 18.11 14.59
C SER A 391 3.12 16.64 14.27
N PRO A 392 3.81 15.66 14.85
CA PRO A 392 3.46 14.23 14.69
C PRO A 392 2.10 13.90 15.32
N SER A 393 1.61 14.76 16.23
CA SER A 393 0.27 14.71 16.80
C SER A 393 -0.72 15.61 16.06
N TYR A 394 -0.34 16.15 14.89
CA TYR A 394 -1.21 17.02 14.11
C TYR A 394 -2.49 16.28 13.74
N LYS A 395 -3.60 16.88 14.12
CA LYS A 395 -4.92 16.50 13.64
C LYS A 395 -5.29 17.56 12.62
N GLU A 396 -5.61 17.13 11.40
CA GLU A 396 -6.11 18.06 10.39
C GLU A 396 -7.29 18.81 11.00
N GLN A 397 -7.22 20.14 10.99
CA GLN A 397 -8.31 20.95 11.47
C GLN A 397 -9.51 20.58 10.61
N ILE A 398 -10.56 20.08 11.26
CA ILE A 398 -11.81 19.80 10.56
C ILE A 398 -12.35 21.17 10.14
N VAL A 399 -12.10 21.54 8.89
CA VAL A 399 -12.74 22.70 8.28
C VAL A 399 -14.18 22.28 8.10
N THR A 400 -15.06 22.76 8.98
CA THR A 400 -16.49 22.59 8.84
C THR A 400 -17.08 23.84 8.20
N GLU A 401 -17.93 23.65 7.22
CA GLU A 401 -18.81 24.71 6.75
C GLU A 401 -20.10 24.74 7.59
N ASP A 402 -20.86 25.82 7.46
CA ASP A 402 -22.17 25.90 8.10
C ASP A 402 -23.08 24.78 7.58
N ALA A 403 -23.63 24.01 8.52
CA ALA A 403 -24.62 23.00 8.20
C ALA A 403 -25.84 23.65 7.51
N SER A 404 -26.41 22.95 6.54
CA SER A 404 -27.63 23.39 5.85
C SER A 404 -28.79 23.57 6.84
N ASN A 405 -29.81 24.33 6.44
CA ASN A 405 -31.04 24.45 7.23
C ASN A 405 -31.72 23.08 7.44
N LYS A 406 -31.57 22.14 6.50
CA LYS A 406 -32.09 20.78 6.65
C LYS A 406 -31.34 20.02 7.74
N ALA A 407 -30.01 20.09 7.74
CA ALA A 407 -29.18 19.47 8.78
C ALA A 407 -29.45 20.07 10.16
N LYS A 408 -29.59 21.41 10.25
CA LYS A 408 -29.94 22.12 11.48
C LYS A 408 -31.34 21.74 11.99
N ALA A 409 -32.33 21.65 11.11
CA ALA A 409 -33.67 21.20 11.48
C ALA A 409 -33.65 19.73 11.94
N ALA A 410 -32.91 18.87 11.24
CA ALA A 410 -32.81 17.45 11.55
C ALA A 410 -32.15 17.18 12.91
N ALA A 411 -31.15 17.98 13.29
CA ALA A 411 -30.51 17.88 14.60
C ALA A 411 -31.44 18.18 15.78
N ASN A 412 -32.53 18.94 15.54
CA ASN A 412 -33.51 19.31 16.57
C ASN A 412 -34.76 18.42 16.58
N ASP A 413 -34.93 17.55 15.59
CA ASP A 413 -36.10 16.66 15.49
C ASP A 413 -35.82 15.33 16.22
N LYS A 414 -36.57 15.08 17.30
CA LYS A 414 -36.44 13.86 18.11
C LYS A 414 -36.85 12.58 17.36
N ASN A 415 -37.58 12.69 16.26
CA ASN A 415 -37.95 11.55 15.42
C ASN A 415 -36.82 11.17 14.46
N ILE A 416 -35.82 12.02 14.26
CA ILE A 416 -34.65 11.74 13.42
C ILE A 416 -33.57 11.10 14.28
N PHE A 417 -33.26 9.85 13.99
CA PHE A 417 -32.20 9.09 14.65
C PHE A 417 -30.81 9.46 14.12
N TYR A 418 -30.70 9.72 12.81
CA TYR A 418 -29.48 10.15 12.16
C TYR A 418 -29.78 10.94 10.89
N PHE A 419 -28.98 11.96 10.59
CA PHE A 419 -29.05 12.73 9.33
C PHE A 419 -27.66 13.19 8.88
N GLU A 420 -27.40 13.07 7.58
CA GLU A 420 -26.21 13.60 6.92
C GLU A 420 -26.55 13.99 5.47
N ASP A 421 -26.31 15.25 5.11
CA ASP A 421 -26.41 15.77 3.74
C ASP A 421 -25.07 16.29 3.20
N PHE A 422 -24.00 16.09 3.97
CA PHE A 422 -22.63 16.53 3.71
C PHE A 422 -22.45 18.03 3.56
N SER A 423 -23.48 18.85 3.85
CA SER A 423 -23.44 20.31 3.69
C SER A 423 -22.33 20.98 4.51
N ALA A 424 -22.09 20.48 5.72
CA ALA A 424 -21.06 20.97 6.63
C ALA A 424 -19.62 20.57 6.24
N ASN A 425 -19.44 19.80 5.16
CA ASN A 425 -18.12 19.32 4.74
C ASN A 425 -17.64 20.11 3.51
N PRO A 426 -16.35 20.48 3.43
CA PRO A 426 -15.82 21.17 2.26
C PRO A 426 -15.76 20.28 1.03
N ILE A 427 -15.95 20.88 -0.14
CA ILE A 427 -15.83 20.20 -1.43
C ILE A 427 -14.37 19.74 -1.64
N ASN A 428 -14.19 18.57 -2.24
CA ASN A 428 -12.91 17.89 -2.49
C ASN A 428 -12.13 17.55 -1.22
N LYS A 429 -12.83 17.34 -0.09
CA LYS A 429 -12.23 16.90 1.17
C LYS A 429 -12.86 15.61 1.67
N PRO A 430 -12.08 14.74 2.35
CA PRO A 430 -12.63 13.58 3.04
C PRO A 430 -13.65 13.97 4.11
N VAL A 431 -14.67 13.14 4.30
CA VAL A 431 -15.70 13.37 5.33
C VAL A 431 -15.19 12.91 6.70
N SER A 432 -15.02 13.85 7.62
CA SER A 432 -14.35 13.62 8.91
C SER A 432 -15.13 12.68 9.85
N ASN A 433 -16.46 12.78 9.86
CA ASN A 433 -17.40 11.99 10.66
C ASN A 433 -17.83 10.68 9.99
N TRP A 434 -17.16 10.28 8.90
CA TRP A 434 -17.37 9.00 8.22
C TRP A 434 -16.08 8.19 8.17
N ASN A 435 -16.22 6.88 8.28
CA ASN A 435 -15.19 5.92 7.90
C ASN A 435 -15.29 5.69 6.40
N SER A 436 -14.16 5.51 5.73
CA SER A 436 -14.12 5.07 4.34
C SER A 436 -12.85 4.28 4.07
N SER A 437 -12.98 3.16 3.35
CA SER A 437 -11.82 2.44 2.84
C SER A 437 -11.05 3.29 1.83
N LEU A 438 -9.73 3.08 1.74
CA LEU A 438 -8.96 3.64 0.63
C LEU A 438 -9.24 2.87 -0.66
N SER A 439 -9.39 3.62 -1.75
CA SER A 439 -9.35 3.10 -3.11
C SER A 439 -8.55 4.08 -3.99
N ASN A 440 -7.64 3.57 -4.81
CA ASN A 440 -6.67 4.36 -5.58
C ASN A 440 -5.95 5.42 -4.72
N GLY A 441 -5.56 5.04 -3.50
CA GLY A 441 -4.86 5.93 -2.56
C GLY A 441 -5.69 7.09 -2.00
N LYS A 442 -7.03 7.11 -2.16
CA LYS A 442 -7.90 8.21 -1.70
C LYS A 442 -9.05 7.69 -0.82
N LYS A 443 -9.42 8.49 0.19
CA LYS A 443 -10.65 8.29 1.00
C LYS A 443 -11.87 8.82 0.24
N ALA A 444 -13.09 8.40 0.58
CA ALA A 444 -14.30 9.03 0.05
C ALA A 444 -14.31 10.54 0.35
N GLU A 445 -14.59 11.35 -0.68
CA GLU A 445 -14.56 12.80 -0.64
C GLU A 445 -15.94 13.38 -0.92
N VAL A 446 -16.16 14.60 -0.44
CA VAL A 446 -17.33 15.38 -0.85
C VAL A 446 -17.11 15.98 -2.22
N LYS A 447 -18.08 15.84 -3.11
CA LYS A 447 -18.13 16.44 -4.43
C LYS A 447 -19.39 17.26 -4.59
N GLN A 448 -19.34 18.16 -5.57
CA GLN A 448 -20.50 18.85 -6.08
C GLN A 448 -20.71 18.39 -7.52
N ILE A 449 -21.93 17.95 -7.84
CA ILE A 449 -22.30 17.54 -9.19
C ILE A 449 -22.69 18.80 -9.98
N ALA A 450 -22.30 18.88 -11.25
CA ALA A 450 -22.60 20.03 -12.09
C ALA A 450 -24.13 20.28 -12.15
N GLY A 451 -24.53 21.53 -11.88
CA GLY A 451 -25.95 21.92 -11.86
C GLY A 451 -26.71 21.56 -10.58
N ASP A 452 -26.06 20.96 -9.58
CA ASP A 452 -26.66 20.67 -8.27
C ASP A 452 -25.98 21.47 -7.14
N PRO A 453 -26.72 22.28 -6.36
CA PRO A 453 -26.15 22.95 -5.19
C PRO A 453 -25.85 21.99 -4.03
N ASN A 454 -26.34 20.75 -4.05
CA ASN A 454 -26.11 19.79 -2.98
C ASN A 454 -24.68 19.24 -2.97
N LYS A 455 -24.24 18.83 -1.79
CA LYS A 455 -22.97 18.15 -1.57
C LYS A 455 -23.20 16.64 -1.48
N TRP A 456 -22.27 15.90 -2.04
CA TRP A 456 -22.40 14.47 -2.26
C TRP A 456 -21.15 13.73 -1.80
N LEU A 457 -21.30 12.63 -1.08
CA LEU A 457 -20.20 11.71 -0.82
C LEU A 457 -19.96 10.85 -2.07
N GLU A 458 -18.78 10.98 -2.68
CA GLU A 458 -18.36 10.17 -3.83
C GLU A 458 -17.84 8.80 -3.37
N LEU A 459 -18.40 7.74 -3.94
CA LEU A 459 -17.96 6.36 -3.77
C LEU A 459 -17.46 5.77 -5.10
N GLN A 460 -16.14 5.58 -5.19
CA GLN A 460 -15.45 4.93 -6.30
C GLN A 460 -14.65 3.74 -5.78
N GLY A 461 -15.14 2.53 -6.03
CA GLY A 461 -14.50 1.27 -5.62
C GLY A 461 -14.15 1.19 -4.13
N ARG A 462 -14.92 1.86 -3.29
CA ARG A 462 -14.66 2.01 -1.86
C ARG A 462 -15.94 1.84 -1.07
N ASP A 463 -15.76 1.69 0.22
CA ASP A 463 -16.85 1.67 1.17
C ASP A 463 -16.84 2.89 2.09
N ALA A 464 -17.99 3.14 2.72
CA ALA A 464 -18.15 4.20 3.70
C ALA A 464 -19.23 3.89 4.75
N SER A 465 -19.05 4.39 5.96
CA SER A 465 -20.02 4.27 7.05
C SER A 465 -19.91 5.45 8.03
N PRO A 466 -21.02 5.94 8.61
CA PRO A 466 -20.98 7.02 9.60
C PRO A 466 -20.29 6.57 10.91
N LYS A 467 -19.39 7.40 11.45
CA LYS A 467 -18.68 7.13 12.73
C LYS A 467 -19.58 7.31 13.95
N ASN A 468 -20.47 8.30 13.89
CA ASN A 468 -21.27 8.73 15.04
C ASN A 468 -22.70 8.17 15.02
N LEU A 469 -22.99 7.21 14.14
CA LEU A 469 -24.28 6.53 14.12
C LEU A 469 -24.38 5.65 15.36
N LYS A 470 -25.42 5.90 16.16
CA LYS A 470 -25.70 5.10 17.37
C LYS A 470 -26.23 3.73 16.96
N TYR A 471 -25.88 2.71 17.74
CA TYR A 471 -26.39 1.35 17.58
C TYR A 471 -26.93 0.82 18.92
N PRO A 472 -27.90 -0.10 18.91
CA PRO A 472 -28.58 -0.64 17.72
C PRO A 472 -29.46 0.42 17.01
N LEU A 473 -29.74 0.20 15.73
CA LEU A 473 -30.76 0.99 15.03
C LEU A 473 -32.15 0.76 15.69
N PRO A 474 -33.09 1.71 15.55
CA PRO A 474 -34.45 1.54 16.06
C PRO A 474 -35.12 0.26 15.56
N GLN A 475 -36.03 -0.33 16.35
CA GLN A 475 -36.72 -1.57 15.94
C GLN A 475 -37.59 -1.37 14.70
N ASN A 476 -38.36 -0.28 14.67
CA ASN A 476 -39.05 0.22 13.48
C ASN A 476 -38.32 1.47 13.01
N PHE A 477 -37.99 1.51 11.73
CA PHE A 477 -37.27 2.65 11.18
C PHE A 477 -37.63 2.88 9.72
N GLU A 478 -37.42 4.11 9.28
CA GLU A 478 -37.31 4.46 7.87
C GLU A 478 -35.90 4.96 7.62
N LEU A 479 -35.21 4.27 6.71
CA LEU A 479 -33.90 4.67 6.19
C LEU A 479 -34.11 5.23 4.80
N SER A 480 -33.63 6.45 4.53
CA SER A 480 -33.66 7.03 3.20
C SER A 480 -32.37 7.73 2.82
N PHE A 481 -32.10 7.83 1.52
CA PHE A 481 -30.98 8.57 0.96
C PHE A 481 -31.21 8.90 -0.51
N ASP A 482 -30.56 9.96 -0.98
CA ASP A 482 -30.46 10.27 -2.39
C ASP A 482 -29.24 9.60 -3.01
N LEU A 483 -29.40 9.07 -4.22
CA LEU A 483 -28.36 8.39 -4.98
C LEU A 483 -28.30 8.92 -6.42
N VAL A 484 -27.10 9.20 -6.90
CA VAL A 484 -26.80 9.53 -8.30
C VAL A 484 -25.68 8.62 -8.79
N ALA A 485 -25.75 8.19 -10.04
CA ALA A 485 -24.69 7.48 -10.74
C ALA A 485 -23.99 8.43 -11.71
N SER A 486 -22.68 8.26 -11.91
CA SER A 486 -21.96 8.99 -12.95
C SER A 486 -22.60 8.80 -14.32
N LYS A 487 -22.62 9.87 -15.11
CA LYS A 487 -23.04 9.84 -16.50
C LYS A 487 -22.18 8.84 -17.28
N ASP A 488 -22.81 8.14 -18.22
CA ASP A 488 -22.13 7.22 -19.15
C ASP A 488 -21.41 6.05 -18.46
N ILE A 489 -21.89 5.64 -17.27
CA ILE A 489 -21.46 4.40 -16.62
C ILE A 489 -21.53 3.20 -17.61
N PRO A 490 -20.48 2.39 -17.74
CA PRO A 490 -20.44 1.31 -18.71
C PRO A 490 -21.41 0.18 -18.37
N TRP A 491 -21.83 -0.57 -19.40
CA TRP A 491 -22.60 -1.79 -19.19
C TRP A 491 -21.79 -2.80 -18.36
N GLY A 492 -22.41 -3.40 -17.35
CA GLY A 492 -21.74 -4.30 -16.41
C GLY A 492 -21.00 -3.58 -15.26
N ALA A 493 -21.10 -2.26 -15.17
CA ALA A 493 -20.52 -1.49 -14.06
C ALA A 493 -20.90 -2.05 -12.69
N LYS A 494 -19.99 -1.79 -11.76
CA LYS A 494 -20.10 -2.25 -10.39
C LYS A 494 -21.29 -1.56 -9.70
N ALA A 495 -21.93 -2.31 -8.81
CA ALA A 495 -23.15 -1.85 -8.15
C ALA A 495 -22.83 -1.05 -6.88
N PHE A 496 -23.75 -0.17 -6.51
CA PHE A 496 -23.84 0.38 -5.18
C PHE A 496 -24.55 -0.62 -4.26
N GLU A 497 -24.08 -0.76 -3.03
CA GLU A 497 -24.69 -1.63 -2.03
C GLU A 497 -24.87 -0.90 -0.70
N LEU A 498 -26.00 -1.14 -0.04
CA LEU A 498 -26.24 -0.85 1.36
C LEU A 498 -26.31 -2.17 2.12
N TYR A 499 -25.54 -2.28 3.19
CA TYR A 499 -25.52 -3.43 4.08
C TYR A 499 -26.00 -3.05 5.48
N LEU A 500 -26.94 -3.82 6.04
CA LEU A 500 -27.40 -3.72 7.42
C LEU A 500 -27.16 -5.06 8.13
N GLY A 501 -26.27 -5.07 9.12
CA GLY A 501 -25.85 -6.29 9.82
C GLY A 501 -26.26 -6.30 11.29
N THR A 502 -26.47 -7.49 11.85
CA THR A 502 -26.68 -7.69 13.29
C THR A 502 -25.38 -7.73 14.09
N LYS A 503 -24.24 -8.01 13.43
CA LYS A 503 -22.89 -7.88 14.00
C LYS A 503 -22.39 -6.44 13.89
N THR A 504 -21.21 -6.17 14.41
CA THR A 504 -20.55 -4.85 14.37
C THR A 504 -19.58 -4.69 13.20
N ASN A 505 -19.56 -5.64 12.27
CA ASN A 505 -18.68 -5.67 11.11
C ASN A 505 -19.38 -6.23 9.87
N TYR A 506 -18.79 -5.97 8.70
CA TYR A 506 -19.22 -6.58 7.43
C TYR A 506 -18.74 -8.03 7.36
N ASP A 507 -19.66 -8.95 7.09
CA ASP A 507 -19.39 -10.40 7.10
C ASP A 507 -20.10 -11.13 5.95
N GLN A 508 -20.19 -10.50 4.77
CA GLN A 508 -20.73 -11.09 3.53
C GLN A 508 -22.07 -11.86 3.70
N MET A 509 -22.94 -11.41 4.62
CA MET A 509 -24.21 -12.08 4.97
C MET A 509 -24.07 -13.46 5.62
N ILE A 510 -22.95 -13.80 6.26
CA ILE A 510 -22.83 -15.02 7.08
C ILE A 510 -23.76 -14.91 8.31
N SER A 511 -23.73 -13.77 8.99
CA SER A 511 -24.68 -13.47 10.07
C SER A 511 -25.98 -12.87 9.55
N PRO A 512 -27.02 -12.78 10.40
CA PRO A 512 -28.27 -12.19 9.98
C PRO A 512 -28.11 -10.73 9.52
N ALA A 513 -28.59 -10.44 8.31
CA ALA A 513 -28.32 -9.18 7.62
C ALA A 513 -29.30 -8.91 6.46
N ILE A 514 -29.38 -7.65 6.05
CA ILE A 514 -30.01 -7.19 4.80
C ILE A 514 -28.92 -6.62 3.90
N LYS A 515 -29.00 -6.95 2.61
CA LYS A 515 -28.18 -6.39 1.56
C LYS A 515 -29.08 -5.85 0.45
N LEU A 516 -29.02 -4.53 0.24
CA LEU A 516 -29.64 -3.85 -0.89
C LEU A 516 -28.54 -3.57 -1.92
N ARG A 517 -28.75 -3.96 -3.17
CA ARG A 517 -27.82 -3.72 -4.27
C ARG A 517 -28.54 -2.99 -5.39
N ILE A 518 -27.94 -1.91 -5.88
CA ILE A 518 -28.53 -1.00 -6.86
C ILE A 518 -27.50 -0.75 -7.97
N ARG A 519 -27.92 -0.86 -9.22
CA ARG A 519 -27.14 -0.53 -10.40
C ARG A 519 -27.95 0.42 -11.28
N ALA A 520 -27.33 1.50 -11.75
CA ALA A 520 -27.96 2.40 -12.71
C ALA A 520 -28.16 1.70 -14.06
N GLY A 521 -29.29 1.99 -14.71
CA GLY A 521 -29.51 1.59 -16.09
C GLY A 521 -28.67 2.44 -17.05
N TYR A 522 -28.60 1.99 -18.31
CA TYR A 522 -27.81 2.63 -19.37
C TYR A 522 -28.68 2.99 -20.57
N GLY A 523 -28.35 4.10 -21.23
CA GLY A 523 -29.01 4.54 -22.46
C GLY A 523 -30.53 4.73 -22.34
N GLY A 524 -31.01 5.38 -21.27
CA GLY A 524 -32.46 5.61 -21.07
C GLY A 524 -33.18 4.51 -20.30
N ARG A 525 -32.57 3.34 -20.12
CA ARG A 525 -33.22 2.20 -19.46
C ARG A 525 -33.21 2.36 -17.95
N SER A 526 -34.23 1.80 -17.29
CA SER A 526 -34.22 1.66 -15.84
C SER A 526 -33.06 0.79 -15.38
N GLY A 527 -32.63 1.05 -14.15
CA GLY A 527 -31.61 0.25 -13.49
C GLY A 527 -32.14 -1.06 -12.93
N GLU A 528 -31.28 -1.70 -12.15
CA GLU A 528 -31.57 -2.95 -11.47
C GLU A 528 -31.42 -2.72 -9.96
N ILE A 529 -32.39 -3.18 -9.19
CA ILE A 529 -32.31 -3.21 -7.73
C ILE A 529 -32.58 -4.62 -7.24
N SER A 530 -31.77 -5.08 -6.29
CA SER A 530 -31.99 -6.36 -5.62
C SER A 530 -31.88 -6.24 -4.11
N ILE A 531 -32.72 -6.99 -3.41
CA ILE A 531 -32.72 -7.04 -1.95
C ILE A 531 -32.64 -8.48 -1.46
N HIS A 532 -31.68 -8.74 -0.59
CA HIS A 532 -31.44 -10.05 0.00
C HIS A 532 -31.46 -9.92 1.52
N GLY A 533 -31.98 -10.94 2.19
CA GLY A 533 -31.94 -11.09 3.63
C GLY A 533 -31.48 -12.49 4.01
N ASN A 534 -30.72 -12.59 5.10
CA ASN A 534 -30.41 -13.87 5.73
C ASN A 534 -30.92 -13.80 7.16
N PHE A 535 -32.01 -14.49 7.49
CA PHE A 535 -32.58 -14.51 8.85
C PHE A 535 -33.04 -15.91 9.28
N GLY A 536 -32.57 -16.95 8.59
CA GLY A 536 -33.02 -18.32 8.80
C GLY A 536 -34.37 -18.62 8.16
N LYS A 537 -34.89 -19.82 8.47
CA LYS A 537 -36.12 -20.35 7.88
C LYS A 537 -37.34 -19.49 8.26
N GLY A 538 -38.21 -19.24 7.30
CA GLY A 538 -39.46 -18.47 7.44
C GLY A 538 -39.36 -16.97 7.13
N TYR A 539 -38.16 -16.46 6.80
CA TYR A 539 -37.92 -15.06 6.49
C TYR A 539 -37.24 -14.91 5.12
N PHE A 540 -37.64 -13.91 4.32
CA PHE A 540 -37.19 -13.76 2.92
C PHE A 540 -37.45 -15.00 2.03
N GLU A 541 -38.38 -15.88 2.40
CA GLU A 541 -38.73 -17.06 1.62
C GLU A 541 -39.64 -16.73 0.44
N ASN A 542 -39.43 -17.41 -0.69
CA ASN A 542 -40.26 -17.32 -1.90
C ASN A 542 -40.42 -15.92 -2.51
N ILE A 543 -39.48 -15.01 -2.25
CA ILE A 543 -39.46 -13.69 -2.91
C ILE A 543 -38.65 -13.75 -4.20
N ASN A 544 -39.06 -12.96 -5.20
CA ASN A 544 -38.13 -12.56 -6.27
C ASN A 544 -37.26 -11.42 -5.70
N PRO A 545 -35.93 -11.57 -5.57
CA PRO A 545 -35.11 -10.51 -5.01
C PRO A 545 -34.77 -9.42 -6.02
N TYR A 546 -35.07 -9.58 -7.32
CA TYR A 546 -34.69 -8.64 -8.39
C TYR A 546 -35.88 -7.82 -8.89
N TYR A 547 -35.68 -6.51 -8.99
CA TYR A 547 -36.68 -5.54 -9.43
C TYR A 547 -36.07 -4.50 -10.37
N GLU A 548 -36.93 -3.85 -11.13
CA GLU A 548 -36.56 -2.70 -11.97
C GLU A 548 -36.37 -1.45 -11.08
N ALA A 549 -35.23 -0.79 -11.22
CA ALA A 549 -34.97 0.49 -10.55
C ALA A 549 -35.49 1.64 -11.42
N THR A 550 -36.82 1.75 -11.52
CA THR A 550 -37.47 2.72 -12.41
C THR A 550 -37.00 4.14 -12.14
N GLY A 551 -36.56 4.82 -13.19
CA GLY A 551 -36.04 6.19 -13.12
C GLY A 551 -34.57 6.30 -12.70
N PHE A 552 -33.91 5.21 -12.30
CA PHE A 552 -32.47 5.23 -12.00
C PHE A 552 -31.63 4.80 -13.21
N SER A 553 -31.07 5.77 -13.91
CA SER A 553 -30.23 5.57 -15.11
C SER A 553 -29.06 6.56 -15.12
N ASN A 554 -28.17 6.44 -16.11
CA ASN A 554 -26.94 7.23 -16.21
C ASN A 554 -26.87 8.18 -17.43
N GLU A 555 -28.00 8.50 -18.07
CA GLU A 555 -27.98 9.31 -19.31
C GLU A 555 -27.70 10.81 -19.09
N LYS A 556 -27.75 11.27 -17.82
CA LYS A 556 -27.62 12.68 -17.43
C LYS A 556 -26.57 12.80 -16.34
N GLU A 557 -25.92 13.96 -16.28
CA GLU A 557 -25.00 14.34 -15.18
C GLU A 557 -25.67 14.20 -13.80
N LEU A 558 -26.95 14.55 -13.73
CA LEU A 558 -27.76 14.42 -12.54
C LEU A 558 -29.02 13.61 -12.88
N ASN A 559 -28.96 12.30 -12.66
CA ASN A 559 -30.15 11.48 -12.51
C ASN A 559 -30.26 10.99 -11.07
N LYS A 560 -31.03 11.74 -10.27
CA LYS A 560 -31.18 11.53 -8.84
C LYS A 560 -32.40 10.68 -8.54
N VAL A 561 -32.20 9.63 -7.75
CA VAL A 561 -33.30 8.87 -7.14
C VAL A 561 -33.23 8.94 -5.63
N ASN A 562 -34.39 8.91 -4.98
CA ASN A 562 -34.49 8.76 -3.54
C ASN A 562 -34.81 7.29 -3.22
N ILE A 563 -33.98 6.64 -2.43
CA ILE A 563 -34.16 5.25 -1.99
C ILE A 563 -34.72 5.28 -0.57
N VAL A 564 -35.78 4.50 -0.31
CA VAL A 564 -36.37 4.39 1.03
C VAL A 564 -36.56 2.93 1.40
N LEU A 565 -36.06 2.55 2.58
CA LEU A 565 -36.24 1.24 3.19
C LEU A 565 -36.98 1.41 4.52
N LYS A 566 -38.18 0.83 4.65
CA LYS A 566 -39.00 0.93 5.87
C LYS A 566 -39.12 -0.42 6.53
N ARG A 567 -38.75 -0.51 7.80
CA ARG A 567 -39.01 -1.67 8.66
C ARG A 567 -40.18 -1.38 9.60
N LYS A 568 -41.18 -2.28 9.61
CA LYS A 568 -42.31 -2.24 10.54
C LYS A 568 -42.56 -3.64 11.11
N GLY A 569 -42.10 -3.88 12.32
CA GLY A 569 -42.11 -5.20 12.93
C GLY A 569 -41.30 -6.19 12.09
N GLU A 570 -41.99 -7.18 11.54
CA GLU A 570 -41.38 -8.19 10.65
C GLU A 570 -41.33 -7.78 9.17
N SER A 571 -42.07 -6.73 8.78
CA SER A 571 -42.16 -6.34 7.38
C SER A 571 -41.07 -5.37 6.96
N LEU A 572 -40.70 -5.46 5.69
CA LEU A 572 -39.76 -4.57 5.03
C LEU A 572 -40.33 -4.07 3.71
N GLU A 573 -40.42 -2.75 3.57
CA GLU A 573 -40.85 -2.11 2.33
C GLU A 573 -39.66 -1.39 1.68
N LEU A 574 -39.58 -1.46 0.35
CA LEU A 574 -38.57 -0.77 -0.45
C LEU A 574 -39.26 0.17 -1.45
N TYR A 575 -38.80 1.41 -1.54
CA TYR A 575 -39.30 2.41 -2.47
C TYR A 575 -38.15 3.06 -3.26
N ILE A 576 -38.49 3.49 -4.48
CA ILE A 576 -37.69 4.44 -5.27
C ILE A 576 -38.58 5.64 -5.59
N GLY A 577 -38.19 6.81 -5.09
CA GLY A 577 -39.04 8.00 -5.07
C GLY A 577 -40.33 7.72 -4.32
N LYS A 578 -41.48 7.82 -5.00
CA LYS A 578 -42.81 7.52 -4.44
C LYS A 578 -43.29 6.10 -4.77
N ASN A 579 -42.56 5.37 -5.60
CA ASN A 579 -43.00 4.07 -6.11
C ASN A 579 -42.60 2.96 -5.14
N LYS A 580 -43.57 2.22 -4.59
CA LYS A 580 -43.30 1.01 -3.81
C LYS A 580 -42.82 -0.08 -4.77
N ILE A 581 -41.58 -0.52 -4.58
CA ILE A 581 -40.96 -1.56 -5.39
C ILE A 581 -41.38 -2.94 -4.88
N THR A 582 -41.32 -3.13 -3.56
CA THR A 582 -41.71 -4.39 -2.93
C THR A 582 -42.07 -4.20 -1.47
N GLU A 583 -42.86 -5.14 -0.94
CA GLU A 583 -43.18 -5.30 0.46
C GLU A 583 -43.02 -6.77 0.82
N ILE A 584 -42.15 -7.05 1.78
CA ILE A 584 -41.85 -8.39 2.25
C ILE A 584 -42.40 -8.48 3.68
N VAL A 585 -43.56 -9.12 3.85
CA VAL A 585 -44.29 -9.16 5.13
C VAL A 585 -43.50 -9.89 6.22
N LYS A 586 -42.82 -10.99 5.86
CA LYS A 586 -41.90 -11.73 6.73
C LYS A 586 -40.46 -11.57 6.25
N ALA A 587 -39.94 -10.36 6.41
CA ALA A 587 -38.58 -10.02 6.02
C ALA A 587 -37.60 -10.28 7.17
N ILE A 588 -37.95 -9.86 8.38
CA ILE A 588 -36.99 -9.76 9.49
C ILE A 588 -37.66 -10.26 10.76
N PRO A 589 -37.04 -11.11 11.58
CA PRO A 589 -37.57 -11.42 12.90
C PRO A 589 -37.77 -10.16 13.72
N ASN A 590 -38.92 -10.02 14.40
CA ASN A 590 -39.25 -8.80 15.14
C ASN A 590 -38.19 -8.42 16.20
N THR A 591 -37.49 -9.41 16.75
CA THR A 591 -36.44 -9.23 17.77
C THR A 591 -35.08 -8.78 17.21
N THR A 592 -34.94 -8.64 15.89
CA THR A 592 -33.66 -8.33 15.25
C THR A 592 -33.21 -6.92 15.57
N SER A 593 -31.95 -6.77 16.00
CA SER A 593 -31.30 -5.47 16.20
C SER A 593 -30.12 -5.33 15.25
N PHE A 594 -30.14 -4.28 14.41
CA PHE A 594 -29.04 -3.97 13.51
C PHE A 594 -27.98 -3.15 14.24
N ASN A 595 -26.75 -3.66 14.25
CA ASN A 595 -25.60 -3.05 14.93
C ASN A 595 -24.51 -2.57 13.97
N PHE A 596 -24.79 -2.61 12.67
CA PHE A 596 -23.85 -2.21 11.64
C PHE A 596 -24.55 -1.76 10.37
N LEU A 597 -24.01 -0.70 9.76
CA LEU A 597 -24.44 -0.15 8.49
C LEU A 597 -23.23 0.24 7.66
N LYS A 598 -23.25 -0.11 6.36
CA LYS A 598 -22.16 0.24 5.44
C LYS A 598 -22.67 0.43 4.02
N PHE A 599 -22.17 1.47 3.36
CA PHE A 599 -22.32 1.69 1.93
C PHE A 599 -21.09 1.20 1.20
N ILE A 600 -21.27 0.56 0.04
CA ILE A 600 -20.19 -0.07 -0.71
C ILE A 600 -20.38 0.23 -2.19
N HIS A 601 -19.34 0.69 -2.87
CA HIS A 601 -19.26 0.59 -4.32
C HIS A 601 -18.25 -0.51 -4.67
N MET A 602 -18.70 -1.56 -5.37
CA MET A 602 -17.95 -2.82 -5.54
C MET A 602 -16.66 -2.68 -6.39
N GLY A 603 -15.55 -2.26 -5.79
CA GLY A 603 -14.19 -2.49 -6.31
C GLY A 603 -13.88 -1.93 -7.72
N SER A 604 -14.48 -0.80 -8.10
CA SER A 604 -14.16 -0.13 -9.36
C SER A 604 -12.98 0.83 -9.25
N ASN A 605 -12.06 0.75 -10.22
CA ASN A 605 -10.95 1.70 -10.36
C ASN A 605 -11.18 2.69 -11.52
N SER A 606 -12.33 2.62 -12.20
CA SER A 606 -12.65 3.49 -13.35
C SER A 606 -13.19 4.82 -12.89
N ASP A 607 -12.74 5.92 -13.51
CA ASP A 607 -13.28 7.26 -13.24
C ASP A 607 -14.72 7.46 -13.73
N GLN A 608 -15.18 6.58 -14.63
CA GLN A 608 -16.55 6.57 -15.12
C GLN A 608 -17.50 5.80 -14.20
N GLU A 609 -16.99 4.98 -13.30
CA GLU A 609 -17.81 4.20 -12.37
C GLU A 609 -17.77 4.84 -10.98
N LYS A 610 -18.75 5.72 -10.71
CA LYS A 610 -18.90 6.36 -9.39
C LYS A 610 -20.37 6.48 -9.03
N TYR A 611 -20.62 6.44 -7.73
CA TYR A 611 -21.91 6.77 -7.13
C TYR A 611 -21.74 7.94 -6.17
N PHE A 612 -22.78 8.75 -6.07
CA PHE A 612 -22.84 9.92 -5.23
C PHE A 612 -24.01 9.74 -4.25
N LEU A 613 -23.70 9.78 -2.96
CA LEU A 613 -24.66 9.61 -1.86
C LEU A 613 -24.91 10.96 -1.17
N SER A 614 -26.16 11.31 -0.89
CA SER A 614 -26.50 12.49 -0.07
C SER A 614 -27.85 12.29 0.66
N ASN A 615 -28.24 13.25 1.50
CA ASN A 615 -29.49 13.26 2.26
C ASN A 615 -29.78 11.94 3.00
N PHE A 616 -28.76 11.30 3.56
CA PHE A 616 -28.91 10.06 4.31
C PHE A 616 -29.62 10.33 5.64
N LYS A 617 -30.72 9.64 5.88
CA LYS A 617 -31.63 9.87 7.01
C LYS A 617 -32.10 8.53 7.59
N ILE A 618 -32.17 8.47 8.91
CA ILE A 618 -32.87 7.40 9.65
C ILE A 618 -33.88 8.05 10.58
N THR A 619 -35.14 7.64 10.53
CA THR A 619 -36.17 8.07 11.49
C THR A 619 -36.71 6.89 12.29
N ASN A 620 -37.16 7.20 13.51
CA ASN A 620 -38.03 6.30 14.26
C ASN A 620 -39.39 6.23 13.53
N GLN A 621 -40.00 5.05 13.50
CA GLN A 621 -41.34 4.81 12.95
C GLN A 621 -42.30 4.33 14.02
#